data_AF-A0A935VF98-F1
#
_entry.id   AF-A0A935VF98-F1
#
_cell.length_a   1.000
_cell.length_b   1.000
_cell.length_c   1.000
_cell.angle_alpha   90.00
_cell.angle_beta   90.00
_cell.angle_gamma   90.00
#
_symmetry.space_group_name_H-M   'P 1'
#
loop_
_entity.id
_entity.type
_entity.pdbx_description
1 polymer ?
#
loop_
_entity_poly.entity_id
_entity_poly.type
_entity_poly.pdbx_seq_one_letter_code
_entity_poly.pdbx_strand_id
1 'polypeptide(L)'
;MKHFFHFLFHLFLVLVILIPILYCVHSFEAQKNNVYVSVYSISMFTVLSLLLYLFLYKSVKSPNKQLFISITLMNMLIKMTCSIVLLLIYKANYHPVNGKFIIPFLLVYLFFTIFETYFMVNLADQKQN
;
A
#
# COMPACT_ATOMS: atom_id res chain seq x y z
N MET A 1 -8.61 18.93 8.70
CA MET A 1 -7.17 19.07 8.35
C MET A 1 -6.25 18.25 9.25
N LYS A 2 -6.39 18.25 10.58
CA LYS A 2 -5.51 17.48 11.49
C LYS A 2 -5.36 15.98 11.15
N HIS A 3 -6.45 15.28 10.82
CA HIS A 3 -6.41 13.86 10.41
C HIS A 3 -5.63 13.59 9.13
N PHE A 4 -5.64 14.55 8.19
CA PHE A 4 -4.91 14.43 6.94
C PHE A 4 -3.40 14.52 7.18
N PHE A 5 -2.96 15.47 8.01
CA PHE A 5 -1.56 15.57 8.42
C PHE A 5 -1.09 14.33 9.18
N HIS A 6 -1.92 13.77 10.05
CA HIS A 6 -1.59 12.53 10.75
C HIS A 6 -1.43 11.35 9.77
N PHE A 7 -2.32 11.23 8.78
CA PHE A 7 -2.20 10.24 7.71
C PHE A 7 -0.91 10.42 6.91
N LEU A 8 -0.63 11.65 6.44
CA LEU A 8 0.60 11.94 5.69
C LEU A 8 1.86 11.66 6.49
N PHE A 9 1.86 11.96 7.79
CA PHE A 9 2.98 11.68 8.68
C PHE A 9 3.25 10.17 8.79
N HIS A 10 2.21 9.35 8.97
CA HIS A 10 2.36 7.89 9.03
C HIS A 10 2.79 7.31 7.68
N LEU A 11 2.24 7.81 6.57
CA LEU A 11 2.68 7.45 5.23
C LEU A 11 4.16 7.77 5.01
N PHE A 12 4.59 8.96 5.43
CA PHE A 12 5.99 9.36 5.37
C PHE A 12 6.88 8.45 6.22
N LEU A 13 6.46 8.11 7.44
CA LEU A 13 7.16 7.18 8.32
C LEU A 13 7.33 5.81 7.66
N VAL A 14 6.28 5.28 7.05
CA VAL A 14 6.33 4.01 6.29
C VAL A 14 7.34 4.08 5.17
N LEU A 15 7.37 5.17 4.39
CA LEU A 15 8.36 5.35 3.31
C LEU A 15 9.79 5.43 3.86
N VAL A 16 10.00 6.20 4.94
CA VAL A 16 11.32 6.35 5.59
C VAL A 16 11.84 5.02 6.14
N ILE A 17 10.97 4.13 6.64
CA ILE A 17 11.37 2.79 7.10
C ILE A 17 11.57 1.83 5.91
N LEU A 18 10.67 1.87 4.93
CA LEU A 18 10.64 0.93 3.83
C LEU A 18 11.81 1.13 2.85
N ILE A 19 12.20 2.37 2.58
CA ILE A 19 13.29 2.69 1.64
C ILE A 19 14.64 2.05 2.07
N PRO A 20 15.11 2.21 3.33
CA PRO A 20 16.32 1.54 3.81
C PRO A 20 16.24 0.01 3.75
N ILE A 21 15.08 -0.57 4.08
CA ILE A 21 14.87 -2.02 4.01
C ILE A 21 15.01 -2.50 2.56
N LEU A 22 14.37 -1.81 1.61
CA LEU A 22 14.48 -2.14 0.20
C LEU A 22 15.89 -1.93 -0.34
N TYR A 23 16.58 -0.88 0.10
CA TYR A 23 17.98 -0.65 -0.25
C TYR A 23 18.88 -1.81 0.20
N CYS A 24 18.67 -2.30 1.43
CA CYS A 24 19.35 -3.49 1.94
C CYS A 24 19.02 -4.73 1.08
N VAL A 25 17.75 -4.94 0.73
CA VAL A 25 17.32 -6.07 -0.12
C VAL A 25 17.92 -6.00 -1.53
N HIS A 26 18.01 -4.81 -2.14
CA HIS A 26 18.58 -4.64 -3.48
C HIS A 26 20.11 -4.71 -3.50
N SER A 27 20.77 -4.62 -2.34
CA SER A 27 22.22 -4.81 -2.22
C SER A 27 22.64 -6.27 -2.47
N PHE A 28 21.72 -7.23 -2.36
CA PHE A 28 21.97 -8.63 -2.71
C PHE A 28 21.97 -8.83 -4.24
N GLU A 29 22.97 -9.56 -4.76
CA GLU A 29 23.12 -9.80 -6.21
C GLU A 29 21.85 -10.37 -6.87
N ALA A 30 21.13 -11.24 -6.16
CA ALA A 30 19.89 -11.85 -6.64
C ALA A 30 18.73 -10.85 -6.85
N GLN A 31 18.85 -9.61 -6.36
CA GLN A 31 17.81 -8.56 -6.38
C GLN A 31 18.26 -7.26 -7.04
N LYS A 32 19.53 -7.17 -7.45
CA LYS A 32 20.13 -5.94 -7.99
C LYS A 32 19.37 -5.39 -9.20
N ASN A 33 18.82 -6.27 -10.03
CA ASN A 33 18.07 -5.88 -11.23
C ASN A 33 16.56 -5.70 -11.00
N ASN A 34 16.07 -5.87 -9.76
CA ASN A 34 14.64 -5.83 -9.44
C ASN A 34 14.18 -4.50 -8.81
N VAL A 35 14.97 -3.42 -8.91
CA VAL A 35 14.63 -2.13 -8.27
C VAL A 35 13.32 -1.56 -8.79
N TYR A 36 13.03 -1.74 -10.09
CA TYR A 36 11.83 -1.19 -10.71
C TYR A 36 10.53 -1.77 -10.14
N VAL A 37 10.50 -3.05 -9.72
CA VAL A 37 9.29 -3.61 -9.10
C VAL A 37 8.96 -2.91 -7.79
N SER A 38 9.97 -2.54 -7.00
CA SER A 38 9.81 -1.81 -5.76
C SER A 38 9.26 -0.41 -6.00
N VAL A 39 9.82 0.30 -6.98
CA VAL A 39 9.38 1.67 -7.33
C VAL A 39 7.93 1.68 -7.83
N TYR A 40 7.57 0.75 -8.72
CA TYR A 40 6.20 0.63 -9.22
C TYR A 40 5.23 0.26 -8.09
N SER A 41 5.63 -0.65 -7.21
CA SER A 41 4.83 -1.04 -6.05
C SER A 41 4.60 0.15 -5.11
N ILE A 42 5.66 0.84 -4.70
CA ILE A 42 5.54 2.01 -3.79
C ILE A 42 4.60 3.04 -4.40
N SER A 43 4.79 3.36 -5.68
CA SER A 43 3.97 4.36 -6.38
C SER A 43 2.49 3.95 -6.38
N MET A 44 2.21 2.71 -6.76
CA MET A 44 0.86 2.15 -6.83
C MET A 44 0.18 2.10 -5.45
N PHE A 45 0.85 1.57 -4.43
CA PHE A 45 0.30 1.48 -3.09
C PHE A 45 0.09 2.86 -2.44
N THR A 46 0.98 3.81 -2.70
CA THR A 46 0.82 5.19 -2.24
C THR A 46 -0.45 5.83 -2.81
N VAL A 47 -0.68 5.66 -4.12
CA VAL A 47 -1.90 6.16 -4.77
C VAL A 47 -3.15 5.48 -4.21
N LEU A 48 -3.14 4.15 -4.04
CA LEU A 48 -4.26 3.43 -3.45
C LEU A 48 -4.55 3.89 -2.01
N SER A 49 -3.54 4.03 -1.16
CA SER A 49 -3.74 4.50 0.21
C SER A 49 -4.29 5.94 0.25
N LEU A 50 -3.87 6.82 -0.67
CA LEU A 50 -4.43 8.17 -0.79
C LEU A 50 -5.90 8.14 -1.19
N LEU A 51 -6.26 7.32 -2.18
CA LEU A 51 -7.66 7.15 -2.60
C LEU A 51 -8.51 6.59 -1.46
N LEU A 52 -8.01 5.58 -0.75
CA LEU A 52 -8.66 5.01 0.42
C LEU A 52 -8.93 6.07 1.48
N TYR A 53 -7.93 6.89 1.82
CA TYR A 53 -8.09 7.99 2.77
C TYR A 53 -9.23 8.93 2.36
N LEU A 54 -9.27 9.35 1.09
CA LEU A 54 -10.30 10.26 0.59
C LEU A 54 -11.71 9.67 0.69
N PHE A 55 -11.87 8.39 0.34
CA PHE A 55 -13.17 7.71 0.41
C PHE A 55 -13.60 7.45 1.86
N LEU A 56 -12.70 6.98 2.73
CA LEU A 56 -13.01 6.73 4.13
C LEU A 56 -13.30 8.02 4.89
N TYR A 57 -12.54 9.10 4.66
CA TYR A 57 -12.81 10.38 5.33
C TYR A 57 -14.21 10.93 5.00
N LYS A 58 -14.68 10.73 3.76
CA LYS A 58 -16.06 11.06 3.38
C LYS A 58 -17.07 10.12 4.05
N SER A 59 -16.75 8.83 4.19
CA SER A 59 -17.67 7.84 4.76
C SER A 59 -17.82 7.94 6.28
N VAL A 60 -16.82 8.47 7.01
CA VAL A 60 -16.95 8.73 8.46
C VAL A 60 -18.02 9.78 8.75
N LYS A 61 -18.19 10.78 7.87
CA LYS A 61 -19.26 11.79 8.00
C LYS A 61 -20.65 11.28 7.62
N SER A 62 -20.74 10.09 7.03
CA SER A 62 -22.01 9.48 6.65
C SER A 62 -22.54 8.59 7.77
N PRO A 63 -23.85 8.65 8.10
CA PRO A 63 -24.45 7.79 9.12
C PRO A 63 -24.39 6.30 8.76
N ASN A 64 -24.17 5.98 7.49
CA ASN A 64 -24.17 4.60 7.01
C ASN A 64 -22.86 3.88 7.35
N LYS A 65 -22.87 3.00 8.36
CA LYS A 65 -21.74 2.13 8.72
C LYS A 65 -21.37 1.15 7.60
N GLN A 66 -22.36 0.68 6.83
CA GLN A 66 -22.12 -0.23 5.71
C GLN A 66 -21.22 0.39 4.64
N LEU A 67 -21.36 1.69 4.37
CA LEU A 67 -20.53 2.38 3.39
C LEU A 67 -19.04 2.32 3.75
N PHE A 68 -18.71 2.45 5.04
CA PHE A 68 -17.32 2.34 5.52
C PHE A 68 -16.76 0.94 5.27
N ILE A 69 -17.52 -0.10 5.64
CA ILE A 69 -17.14 -1.50 5.43
C ILE A 69 -16.98 -1.81 3.94
N SER A 70 -17.92 -1.37 3.10
CA SER A 70 -17.87 -1.58 1.65
C SER A 70 -16.65 -0.93 1.01
N ILE A 71 -16.25 0.28 1.44
CA ILE A 71 -15.03 0.94 0.95
C ILE A 71 -13.78 0.15 1.35
N THR A 72 -13.71 -0.34 2.59
CA THR A 72 -12.60 -1.17 3.06
C THR A 72 -12.47 -2.46 2.26
N LEU A 73 -13.57 -3.17 2.05
CA LEU A 73 -13.60 -4.40 1.25
C LEU A 73 -13.22 -4.14 -0.21
N MET A 74 -13.76 -3.07 -0.81
CA MET A 74 -13.43 -2.68 -2.17
C MET A 74 -11.94 -2.36 -2.33
N ASN A 75 -11.34 -1.64 -1.38
CA ASN A 75 -9.91 -1.36 -1.40
C ASN A 75 -9.06 -2.62 -1.32
N MET A 76 -9.46 -3.59 -0.48
CA MET A 76 -8.78 -4.88 -0.40
C MET A 76 -8.82 -5.62 -1.75
N LEU A 77 -9.99 -5.67 -2.40
CA LEU A 77 -10.14 -6.31 -3.71
C LEU A 77 -9.32 -5.60 -4.80
N ILE A 78 -9.45 -4.28 -4.93
CA ILE A 78 -8.70 -3.48 -5.90
C ILE A 78 -7.20 -3.69 -5.69
N LYS A 79 -6.74 -3.66 -4.45
CA LYS A 79 -5.34 -3.88 -4.10
C LYS A 79 -4.85 -5.25 -4.56
N MET A 80 -5.60 -6.31 -4.29
CA MET A 80 -5.24 -7.67 -4.72
C MET A 80 -5.20 -7.77 -6.25
N THR A 81 -6.20 -7.25 -6.94
CA THR A 81 -6.25 -7.26 -8.41
C THR A 81 -5.08 -6.47 -9.01
N CYS A 82 -4.87 -5.23 -8.58
CA CYS A 82 -3.79 -4.40 -9.07
C CYS A 82 -2.41 -4.97 -8.74
N SER A 83 -2.26 -5.68 -7.61
CA SER A 83 -1.04 -6.41 -7.27
C SER A 83 -0.72 -7.50 -8.28
N ILE A 84 -1.71 -8.32 -8.65
CA ILE A 84 -1.55 -9.36 -9.66
C ILE A 84 -1.19 -8.73 -11.01
N VAL A 85 -1.94 -7.69 -11.42
CA VAL A 85 -1.71 -6.98 -12.69
C VAL A 85 -0.30 -6.39 -12.74
N LEU A 86 0.16 -5.74 -11.67
CA LEU A 86 1.50 -5.15 -11.60
C LEU A 86 2.59 -6.22 -11.76
N LEU A 87 2.46 -7.36 -11.06
CA LEU A 87 3.43 -8.44 -11.15
C LEU A 87 3.45 -9.09 -12.55
N LEU A 88 2.29 -9.24 -13.19
CA LEU A 88 2.20 -9.76 -14.56
C LEU A 88 2.85 -8.80 -15.57
N ILE A 89 2.54 -7.50 -15.48
CA ILE A 89 3.16 -6.46 -16.33
C ILE A 89 4.67 -6.43 -16.13
N TYR A 90 5.13 -6.49 -14.88
CA TYR A 90 6.55 -6.50 -14.56
C TYR A 90 7.25 -7.72 -15.16
N LYS A 91 6.67 -8.92 -14.99
CA LYS A 91 7.21 -10.16 -15.53
C LYS A 91 7.29 -10.14 -17.06
N ALA A 92 6.27 -9.59 -17.73
CA ALA A 92 6.22 -9.48 -19.19
C ALA A 92 7.25 -8.49 -19.76
N ASN A 93 7.54 -7.40 -19.06
CA ASN A 93 8.45 -6.36 -19.56
C ASN A 93 9.93 -6.62 -19.23
N TYR A 94 10.22 -7.20 -18.06
CA TYR A 94 11.58 -7.30 -17.54
C TYR A 94 12.14 -8.72 -17.51
N HIS A 95 11.33 -9.73 -17.85
CA HIS A 95 11.71 -11.15 -17.88
C HIS A 95 12.66 -11.56 -16.75
N PRO A 96 12.27 -11.35 -15.47
CA PRO A 96 13.15 -11.63 -14.35
C PRO A 96 13.58 -13.10 -14.36
N VAL A 97 14.89 -13.33 -14.34
CA VAL A 97 15.51 -14.67 -14.47
C VAL A 97 14.99 -15.64 -13.40
N ASN A 98 14.61 -15.13 -12.23
CA ASN A 98 14.09 -15.90 -11.11
C ASN A 98 12.84 -15.23 -10.52
N GLY A 99 11.93 -16.01 -9.91
CA GLY A 99 10.74 -15.49 -9.19
C GLY A 99 11.03 -14.63 -7.94
N LYS A 100 12.31 -14.33 -7.68
CA LYS A 100 12.77 -13.60 -6.50
C LYS A 100 12.31 -12.14 -6.46
N PHE A 101 11.91 -11.55 -7.60
CA PHE A 101 11.36 -10.18 -7.67
C PHE A 101 10.08 -9.99 -6.84
N ILE A 102 9.41 -11.09 -6.47
CA ILE A 102 8.22 -11.06 -5.60
C ILE A 102 8.59 -10.61 -4.18
N ILE A 103 9.81 -10.85 -3.71
CA ILE A 103 10.26 -10.51 -2.35
C ILE A 103 10.16 -9.00 -2.07
N PRO A 104 10.82 -8.12 -2.86
CA PRO A 104 10.68 -6.67 -2.64
C PRO A 104 9.22 -6.19 -2.80
N PHE A 105 8.46 -6.76 -3.73
CA PHE A 105 7.03 -6.47 -3.87
C PHE A 105 6.24 -6.80 -2.60
N LEU A 106 6.44 -7.99 -2.01
CA LEU A 106 5.75 -8.44 -0.81
C LEU A 106 6.08 -7.56 0.40
N LEU A 107 7.31 -7.07 0.50
CA LEU A 107 7.68 -6.11 1.55
C LEU A 107 6.86 -4.83 1.42
N VAL A 108 6.80 -4.22 0.22
CA VAL A 108 5.97 -3.04 -0.01
C VAL A 108 4.50 -3.34 0.33
N TYR A 109 3.96 -4.43 -0.20
CA TYR A 109 2.58 -4.86 0.06
C TYR A 109 2.28 -4.94 1.56
N LEU A 110 3.17 -5.58 2.32
CA LEU A 110 2.97 -5.82 3.75
C LEU A 110 3.00 -4.51 4.54
N PHE A 111 4.02 -3.68 4.34
CA PHE A 111 4.16 -2.41 5.06
C PHE A 111 2.96 -1.47 4.80
N PHE A 112 2.53 -1.36 3.55
CA PHE A 112 1.34 -0.57 3.21
C PHE A 112 0.05 -1.19 3.75
N THR A 113 -0.06 -2.53 3.83
CA THR A 113 -1.23 -3.19 4.42
C THR A 113 -1.31 -2.97 5.91
N ILE A 114 -0.19 -3.05 6.64
CA ILE A 114 -0.14 -2.74 8.08
C ILE A 114 -0.55 -1.29 8.32
N PHE A 115 0.02 -0.36 7.54
CA PHE A 115 -0.29 1.06 7.61
C PHE A 115 -1.78 1.36 7.38
N GLU A 116 -2.34 0.84 6.28
CA GLU A 116 -3.75 1.06 5.97
C GLU A 116 -4.66 0.46 7.04
N THR A 117 -4.33 -0.75 7.52
CA THR A 117 -5.11 -1.40 8.57
C THR A 117 -5.11 -0.58 9.86
N TYR A 118 -3.94 -0.10 10.29
CA TYR A 118 -3.83 0.78 11.46
C TYR A 118 -4.70 2.04 11.30
N PHE A 119 -4.63 2.68 10.14
CA PHE A 119 -5.42 3.87 9.86
C PHE A 119 -6.93 3.60 9.81
N MET A 120 -7.34 2.51 9.19
CA MET A 120 -8.75 2.10 9.09
C MET A 120 -9.35 1.82 10.47
N VAL A 121 -8.62 1.12 11.34
CA VAL A 121 -9.07 0.84 12.71
C VAL A 121 -9.27 2.15 13.48
N ASN A 122 -8.30 3.06 13.43
CA ASN A 122 -8.39 4.36 14.12
C ASN A 122 -9.59 5.21 13.62
N LEU A 123 -9.89 5.17 12.32
CA LEU A 123 -11.09 5.83 11.77
C LEU A 123 -12.39 5.12 12.16
N ALA A 124 -12.38 3.80 12.27
CA ALA A 124 -13.55 3.02 12.65
C ALA A 124 -13.97 3.34 14.10
N ASP A 125 -13.01 3.49 15.01
CA ASP A 125 -13.26 3.88 16.41
C ASP A 125 -13.90 5.26 16.50
N GLN A 126 -13.48 6.21 15.65
CA GLN A 126 -14.10 7.55 15.57
C GLN A 126 -15.53 7.55 15.05
N LYS A 127 -15.93 6.51 14.30
CA LYS A 127 -17.32 6.36 13.82
C LYS A 127 -18.23 5.71 14.86
N GLN A 128 -17.68 5.07 15.90
CA GLN A 128 -18.45 4.47 16.98
C GLN A 128 -18.74 5.45 18.14
N ASN A 129 -17.87 6.45 18.32
CA ASN A 129 -18.06 7.57 19.25
C ASN A 129 -18.91 8.68 18.62
#